data_AF-A0A960VME6-F1
#
_entry.id   AF-A0A960VME6-F1
#
_cell.length_a   1.000
_cell.length_b   1.000
_cell.length_c   1.000
_cell.angle_alpha   90.00
_cell.angle_beta   90.00
_cell.angle_gamma   90.00
#
_symmetry.space_group_name_H-M   'P 1'
#
loop_
_entity.id
_entity.type
_entity.pdbx_description
1 polymer ?
#
loop_
_entity_poly.entity_id
_entity_poly.type
_entity_poly.pdbx_seq_one_letter_code
_entity_poly.pdbx_strand_id
1 'polypeptide(L)'
;MMMRNHFAIAIGLVLACGLAGAASAQFFLPDWELSTAQRTYAGPEMVSVMHVPDGSGDPFAAAQLPGGAGSVDATIVVTLVDPVGNPVQGYPAEDVWVEAADGGVAYCAGGNFADGPTDASGVTTFTGARRGGGSSESLLLVYVSGVALTSNAGLAITSNSPDLNGDGTVNLVDVVTFAGHYGGTYAYAADLHYDQQINLADVVRLAHAWGASCP
;
A
#
# COMPACT_ATOMS: atom_id res chain seq x y z
N MET A 1 0.56 67.50 -58.33
CA MET A 1 0.18 68.70 -57.56
C MET A 1 -1.16 68.46 -56.89
N MET A 2 -1.17 67.87 -55.70
CA MET A 2 -1.95 68.35 -54.55
C MET A 2 -1.56 67.52 -53.32
N MET A 3 -1.01 68.25 -52.35
CA MET A 3 -0.63 67.87 -51.00
C MET A 3 -1.85 67.71 -50.08
N ARG A 4 -1.58 67.13 -48.89
CA ARG A 4 -2.31 67.17 -47.59
C ARG A 4 -3.04 65.86 -47.27
N ASN A 5 -3.06 65.33 -46.05
CA ASN A 5 -2.64 65.84 -44.74
C ASN A 5 -2.52 64.65 -43.76
N HIS A 6 -1.70 64.82 -42.74
CA HIS A 6 -1.47 63.93 -41.60
C HIS A 6 -2.74 63.56 -40.82
N PHE A 7 -2.83 62.31 -40.33
CA PHE A 7 -3.44 61.98 -39.04
C PHE A 7 -2.81 60.70 -38.47
N ALA A 8 -2.16 60.84 -37.31
CA ALA A 8 -1.65 59.75 -36.51
C ALA A 8 -2.79 59.12 -35.69
N ILE A 9 -2.87 57.79 -35.63
CA ILE A 9 -3.65 57.06 -34.64
C ILE A 9 -2.72 56.02 -34.00
N ALA A 10 -2.32 56.32 -32.77
CA ALA A 10 -1.87 55.33 -31.79
C ALA A 10 -3.10 54.78 -31.07
N ILE A 11 -3.18 53.47 -30.82
CA ILE A 11 -4.05 52.68 -29.89
C ILE A 11 -3.97 51.23 -30.41
N GLY A 12 -3.66 50.16 -29.67
CA GLY A 12 -3.31 49.96 -28.28
C GLY A 12 -2.81 48.52 -28.14
N LEU A 13 -1.71 48.33 -27.40
CA LEU A 13 -1.17 47.02 -27.05
C LEU A 13 -2.06 46.42 -25.96
N VAL A 14 -2.92 45.44 -26.31
CA VAL A 14 -3.66 44.65 -25.32
C VAL A 14 -2.70 43.61 -24.74
N LEU A 15 -2.13 43.96 -23.58
CA LEU A 15 -1.44 43.02 -22.70
C LEU A 15 -2.49 42.07 -22.12
N ALA A 16 -2.64 40.89 -22.72
CA ALA A 16 -3.45 39.80 -22.17
C ALA A 16 -2.70 39.19 -20.96
N CYS A 17 -2.79 39.88 -19.83
CA CYS A 17 -2.33 39.38 -18.54
C CYS A 17 -3.55 38.99 -17.70
N GLY A 18 -3.57 37.75 -17.23
CA GLY A 18 -4.34 37.34 -16.06
C GLY A 18 -5.70 36.71 -16.35
N LEU A 19 -5.72 35.38 -16.40
CA LEU A 19 -6.64 34.55 -15.61
C LEU A 19 -5.94 33.20 -15.37
N ALA A 20 -4.89 33.21 -14.56
CA ALA A 20 -4.53 32.00 -13.83
C ALA A 20 -5.67 31.79 -12.84
N GLY A 21 -6.64 30.95 -13.21
CA GLY A 21 -7.67 30.52 -12.29
C GLY A 21 -6.98 29.94 -11.06
N ALA A 22 -7.15 30.58 -9.91
CA ALA A 22 -6.88 29.93 -8.66
C ALA A 22 -7.81 28.72 -8.63
N ALA A 23 -7.26 27.52 -8.83
CA ALA A 23 -7.97 26.30 -8.52
C ALA A 23 -8.29 26.42 -7.03
N SER A 24 -9.54 26.73 -6.70
CA SER A 24 -10.03 26.53 -5.35
C SER A 24 -9.70 25.09 -5.00
N ALA A 25 -8.94 24.88 -3.93
CA ALA A 25 -8.78 23.56 -3.33
C ALA A 25 -10.17 23.15 -2.85
N GLN A 26 -10.98 22.59 -3.75
CA GLN A 26 -12.17 21.89 -3.38
C GLN A 26 -11.68 20.69 -2.60
N PHE A 27 -11.98 20.71 -1.31
CA PHE A 27 -11.70 19.60 -0.43
C PHE A 27 -12.68 18.49 -0.80
N PHE A 28 -12.30 17.67 -1.77
CA PHE A 28 -13.09 16.51 -2.17
C PHE A 28 -12.82 15.41 -1.16
N LEU A 29 -13.81 15.18 -0.30
CA LEU A 29 -13.79 14.05 0.64
C LEU A 29 -14.04 12.76 -0.16
N PRO A 30 -13.16 11.75 -0.03
CA PRO A 30 -13.44 10.43 -0.60
C PRO A 30 -14.72 9.83 -0.02
N ASP A 31 -15.47 9.19 -0.87
CA ASP A 31 -16.60 8.34 -0.51
C ASP A 31 -16.09 6.90 -0.37
N TRP A 32 -16.16 6.33 0.84
CA TRP A 32 -15.65 4.98 1.13
C TRP A 32 -16.53 3.85 0.57
N GLU A 33 -17.77 4.14 0.17
CA GLU A 33 -18.67 3.17 -0.47
C GLU A 33 -18.43 3.11 -1.99
N LEU A 34 -18.10 4.25 -2.61
CA LEU A 34 -17.82 4.34 -4.05
C LEU A 34 -16.35 4.13 -4.41
N SER A 35 -15.42 4.48 -3.51
CA SER A 35 -13.99 4.26 -3.71
C SER A 35 -13.67 2.77 -3.68
N THR A 36 -12.68 2.34 -4.47
CA THR A 36 -12.37 0.91 -4.66
C THR A 36 -10.93 0.60 -4.36
N ALA A 37 -10.68 -0.63 -3.93
CA ALA A 37 -9.36 -1.23 -3.89
C ALA A 37 -9.40 -2.59 -4.57
N GLN A 38 -8.34 -2.92 -5.30
CA GLN A 38 -8.19 -4.23 -5.94
C GLN A 38 -6.73 -4.62 -5.98
N ARG A 39 -6.45 -5.92 -5.91
CA ARG A 39 -5.11 -6.46 -6.18
C ARG A 39 -5.00 -6.84 -7.67
N THR A 40 -3.78 -6.77 -8.21
CA THR A 40 -3.52 -7.10 -9.61
C THR A 40 -3.73 -8.59 -9.91
N TYR A 41 -3.40 -9.48 -8.97
CA TYR A 41 -3.63 -10.92 -9.09
C TYR A 41 -5.13 -11.28 -9.01
N ALA A 42 -5.69 -11.77 -10.11
CA ALA A 42 -7.11 -12.13 -10.22
C ALA A 42 -7.46 -13.57 -9.79
N GLY A 43 -6.47 -14.37 -9.37
CA GLY A 43 -6.73 -15.76 -8.94
C GLY A 43 -7.52 -15.84 -7.62
N PRO A 44 -8.15 -16.98 -7.34
CA PRO A 44 -8.97 -17.17 -6.13
C PRO A 44 -8.15 -17.38 -4.85
N GLU A 45 -6.84 -17.65 -4.96
CA GLU A 45 -6.00 -18.02 -3.84
C GLU A 45 -5.74 -16.82 -2.90
N MET A 46 -5.57 -17.13 -1.60
CA MET A 46 -4.94 -16.21 -0.66
C MET A 46 -3.45 -16.16 -0.97
N VAL A 47 -2.89 -14.98 -1.19
CA VAL A 47 -1.45 -14.79 -1.45
C VAL A 47 -0.79 -14.20 -0.22
N SER A 48 0.43 -14.61 0.09
CA SER A 48 1.16 -14.12 1.26
C SER A 48 2.20 -13.08 0.87
N VAL A 49 2.26 -11.98 1.62
CA VAL A 49 3.35 -11.00 1.55
C VAL A 49 4.13 -11.04 2.85
N MET A 50 5.44 -11.22 2.75
CA MET A 50 6.33 -11.19 3.91
C MET A 50 6.79 -9.75 4.16
N HIS A 51 6.37 -9.18 5.28
CA HIS A 51 6.84 -7.89 5.78
C HIS A 51 8.09 -8.09 6.63
N VAL A 52 8.93 -7.06 6.73
CA VAL A 52 10.07 -7.03 7.66
C VAL A 52 10.10 -5.64 8.28
N PRO A 53 10.40 -5.49 9.59
CA PRO A 53 10.38 -4.19 10.25
C PRO A 53 11.23 -3.09 9.57
N ASP A 54 12.37 -3.45 8.97
CA ASP A 54 13.25 -2.52 8.26
C ASP A 54 12.86 -2.26 6.79
N GLY A 55 11.86 -2.98 6.27
CA GLY A 55 11.36 -2.87 4.90
C GLY A 55 12.09 -3.74 3.87
N SER A 56 12.98 -4.64 4.30
CA SER A 56 13.70 -5.58 3.43
C SER A 56 12.86 -6.78 2.97
N GLY A 57 11.56 -6.79 3.27
CA GLY A 57 10.64 -7.86 2.93
C GLY A 57 10.28 -8.00 1.46
N ASP A 58 9.27 -8.83 1.18
CA ASP A 58 8.78 -9.06 -0.17
C ASP A 58 7.89 -7.89 -0.63
N PRO A 59 8.12 -7.32 -1.83
CA PRO A 59 7.18 -6.37 -2.42
C PRO A 59 5.87 -7.08 -2.79
N PHE A 60 4.77 -6.34 -2.92
CA PHE A 60 3.48 -6.91 -3.36
C PHE A 60 3.58 -7.56 -4.74
N ALA A 61 4.46 -7.08 -5.61
CA ALA A 61 4.74 -7.67 -6.92
C ALA A 61 5.38 -9.08 -6.86
N ALA A 62 5.80 -9.53 -5.67
CA ALA A 62 6.42 -10.82 -5.41
C ALA A 62 5.70 -11.60 -4.31
N ALA A 63 4.38 -11.40 -4.16
CA ALA A 63 3.57 -12.16 -3.21
C ALA A 63 3.61 -13.66 -3.53
N GLN A 64 3.62 -14.51 -2.52
CA GLN A 64 3.74 -15.96 -2.67
C GLN A 64 2.36 -16.63 -2.76
N LEU A 65 2.22 -17.58 -3.68
CA LEU A 65 1.08 -18.49 -3.74
C LEU A 65 1.24 -19.61 -2.69
N PRO A 66 0.12 -20.15 -2.18
CA PRO A 66 0.15 -21.19 -1.16
C PRO A 66 0.83 -22.45 -1.66
N GLY A 67 1.60 -23.10 -0.78
CA GLY A 67 2.26 -24.37 -1.09
C GLY A 67 3.46 -24.22 -2.03
N GLY A 68 4.03 -23.03 -2.14
CA GLY A 68 5.23 -22.79 -2.94
C GLY A 68 4.95 -22.87 -4.45
N ALA A 69 3.70 -22.62 -4.87
CA ALA A 69 3.29 -22.68 -6.27
C ALA A 69 3.88 -21.56 -7.15
N GLY A 70 4.64 -20.63 -6.56
CA GLY A 70 5.33 -19.54 -7.23
C GLY A 70 4.95 -18.18 -6.66
N SER A 71 5.49 -17.12 -7.26
CA SER A 71 5.14 -15.74 -6.92
C SER A 71 4.22 -15.11 -7.97
N VAL A 72 3.40 -14.16 -7.51
CA VAL A 72 2.44 -13.40 -8.33
C VAL A 72 2.44 -11.93 -7.93
N ASP A 73 1.95 -11.08 -8.84
CA ASP A 73 1.81 -9.66 -8.60
C ASP A 73 0.51 -9.34 -7.85
N ALA A 74 0.62 -9.12 -6.55
CA ALA A 74 -0.49 -8.71 -5.69
C ALA A 74 -0.53 -7.19 -5.45
N THR A 75 0.11 -6.37 -6.29
CA THR A 75 0.07 -4.91 -6.20
C THR A 75 -1.36 -4.43 -6.03
N ILE A 76 -1.57 -3.62 -5.00
CA ILE A 76 -2.88 -3.05 -4.68
C ILE A 76 -3.01 -1.73 -5.41
N VAL A 77 -4.11 -1.56 -6.12
CA VAL A 77 -4.51 -0.32 -6.77
C VAL A 77 -5.75 0.20 -6.06
N VAL A 78 -5.67 1.42 -5.54
CA VAL A 78 -6.76 2.11 -4.87
C VAL A 78 -7.22 3.25 -5.76
N THR A 79 -8.53 3.35 -6.01
CA THR A 79 -9.15 4.47 -6.72
C THR A 79 -10.09 5.20 -5.78
N LEU A 80 -9.78 6.46 -5.47
CA LEU A 80 -10.60 7.32 -4.63
C LEU A 80 -11.49 8.21 -5.48
N VAL A 81 -12.77 8.20 -5.17
CA VAL A 81 -13.77 9.06 -5.79
C VAL A 81 -14.60 9.79 -4.73
N ASP A 82 -15.15 10.94 -5.10
CA ASP A 82 -16.08 11.70 -4.26
C ASP A 82 -17.50 11.10 -4.32
N PRO A 83 -18.48 11.62 -3.53
CA PRO A 83 -19.85 11.11 -3.53
C PRO A 83 -20.63 11.23 -4.84
N VAL A 84 -20.09 11.93 -5.86
CA VAL A 84 -20.68 12.02 -7.20
C VAL A 84 -19.87 11.28 -8.26
N GLY A 85 -18.83 10.54 -7.85
CA GLY A 85 -18.00 9.70 -8.71
C GLY A 85 -16.83 10.42 -9.41
N ASN A 86 -16.51 11.66 -9.03
CA ASN A 86 -15.31 12.32 -9.58
C ASN A 86 -14.06 11.81 -8.86
N PRO A 87 -12.92 11.66 -9.57
CA PRO A 87 -11.66 11.32 -8.93
C PRO A 87 -11.21 12.33 -7.88
N VAL A 88 -10.74 11.84 -6.73
CA VAL A 88 -10.11 12.68 -5.69
C VAL A 88 -8.61 12.74 -5.94
N GLN A 89 -8.14 13.81 -6.60
CA GLN A 89 -6.72 14.03 -6.87
C GLN A 89 -5.99 14.62 -5.67
N GLY A 90 -4.74 14.19 -5.45
CA GLY A 90 -3.83 14.78 -4.47
C GLY A 90 -4.17 14.44 -3.02
N TYR A 91 -4.94 13.38 -2.81
CA TYR A 91 -5.26 12.87 -1.48
C TYR A 91 -3.98 12.33 -0.83
N PRO A 92 -3.65 12.71 0.43
CA PRO A 92 -2.38 12.34 1.05
C PRO A 92 -2.18 10.83 1.17
N ALA A 93 -0.93 10.37 1.03
CA ALA A 93 -0.59 8.95 1.07
C ALA A 93 -0.78 8.37 2.48
N GLU A 94 -0.48 9.17 3.50
CA GLU A 94 -0.60 8.86 4.92
C GLU A 94 -2.05 8.68 5.38
N ASP A 95 -3.02 9.22 4.63
CA ASP A 95 -4.45 9.07 4.90
C ASP A 95 -5.05 7.84 4.19
N VAL A 96 -4.22 7.05 3.49
CA VAL A 96 -4.59 5.79 2.83
C VAL A 96 -3.63 4.69 3.28
N TRP A 97 -4.13 3.69 4.00
CA TRP A 97 -3.26 2.64 4.55
C TRP A 97 -3.90 1.26 4.53
N VAL A 98 -3.08 0.23 4.74
CA VAL A 98 -3.55 -1.16 4.83
C VAL A 98 -3.46 -1.71 6.25
N GLU A 99 -4.43 -2.53 6.63
CA GLU A 99 -4.42 -3.29 7.88
C GLU A 99 -4.95 -4.70 7.67
N ALA A 100 -4.42 -5.67 8.41
CA ALA A 100 -5.02 -6.99 8.46
C ALA A 100 -6.33 -6.93 9.26
N ALA A 101 -7.41 -7.55 8.77
CA ALA A 101 -8.74 -7.40 9.35
C ALA A 101 -8.87 -7.91 10.80
N ASP A 102 -7.96 -8.77 11.26
CA ASP A 102 -7.88 -9.28 12.63
C ASP A 102 -6.86 -8.55 13.51
N GLY A 103 -6.14 -7.56 12.97
CA GLY A 103 -5.07 -6.86 13.68
C GLY A 103 -3.81 -7.68 13.94
N GLY A 104 -3.64 -8.83 13.26
CA GLY A 104 -2.49 -9.73 13.49
C GLY A 104 -1.13 -9.19 13.05
N VAL A 105 -1.08 -8.05 12.37
CA VAL A 105 0.13 -7.40 11.89
C VAL A 105 0.37 -6.09 12.65
N ALA A 106 1.54 -5.98 13.29
CA ALA A 106 2.00 -4.78 13.96
C ALA A 106 2.86 -3.95 12.99
N TYR A 107 2.23 -3.03 12.26
CA TYR A 107 2.96 -2.15 11.34
C TYR A 107 3.82 -1.13 12.09
N CYS A 108 5.02 -0.88 11.58
CA CYS A 108 5.84 0.24 12.02
C CYS A 108 5.13 1.57 11.71
N ALA A 109 5.51 2.66 12.39
CA ALA A 109 4.95 3.98 12.11
C ALA A 109 5.15 4.37 10.62
N GLY A 110 4.03 4.61 9.90
CA GLY A 110 4.04 4.88 8.46
C GLY A 110 4.52 3.72 7.59
N GLY A 111 4.56 2.50 8.14
CA GLY A 111 5.00 1.30 7.45
C GLY A 111 3.99 0.74 6.46
N ASN A 112 2.74 1.17 6.55
CA ASN A 112 1.57 0.64 5.83
C ASN A 112 0.83 1.69 5.00
N PHE A 113 1.40 2.88 4.79
CA PHE A 113 0.81 3.93 3.95
C PHE A 113 0.90 3.59 2.46
N ALA A 114 0.07 4.23 1.65
CA ALA A 114 0.17 4.15 0.20
C ALA A 114 1.52 4.68 -0.31
N ASP A 115 1.92 4.30 -1.52
CA ASP A 115 3.23 4.67 -2.07
C ASP A 115 3.35 6.18 -2.39
N GLY A 116 2.21 6.87 -2.53
CA GLY A 116 2.17 8.30 -2.82
C GLY A 116 0.74 8.86 -2.77
N PRO A 117 0.59 10.19 -2.92
CA PRO A 117 -0.72 10.81 -2.99
C PRO A 117 -1.46 10.35 -4.25
N THR A 118 -2.79 10.43 -4.25
CA THR A 118 -3.57 10.06 -5.43
C THR A 118 -3.25 10.93 -6.64
N ASP A 119 -3.19 10.32 -7.82
CA ASP A 119 -2.92 11.01 -9.08
C ASP A 119 -4.16 11.77 -9.62
N ALA A 120 -4.07 12.31 -10.85
CA ALA A 120 -5.19 13.02 -11.49
C ALA A 120 -6.42 12.14 -11.77
N SER A 121 -6.26 10.81 -11.76
CA SER A 121 -7.34 9.82 -11.89
C SER A 121 -7.81 9.31 -10.52
N GLY A 122 -7.35 9.91 -9.42
CA GLY A 122 -7.70 9.50 -8.06
C GLY A 122 -7.02 8.20 -7.63
N VAL A 123 -5.96 7.78 -8.32
CA VAL A 123 -5.33 6.48 -8.10
C VAL A 123 -4.08 6.59 -7.23
N THR A 124 -3.94 5.68 -6.26
CA THR A 124 -2.69 5.40 -5.55
C THR A 124 -2.45 3.89 -5.45
N THR A 125 -1.27 3.46 -5.01
CA THR A 125 -0.86 2.06 -5.01
C THR A 125 -0.18 1.62 -3.73
N PHE A 126 -0.06 0.30 -3.57
CA PHE A 126 0.88 -0.36 -2.67
C PHE A 126 1.71 -1.38 -3.46
N THR A 127 2.97 -1.03 -3.75
CA THR A 127 3.89 -1.85 -4.55
C THR A 127 5.03 -2.41 -3.72
N GLY A 128 5.61 -1.60 -2.82
CA GLY A 128 6.79 -1.97 -2.02
C GLY A 128 6.44 -2.87 -0.84
N ALA A 129 7.46 -3.49 -0.24
CA ALA A 129 7.33 -4.22 1.02
C ALA A 129 6.82 -3.26 2.11
N ARG A 130 5.94 -3.75 2.98
CA ARG A 130 5.50 -2.97 4.14
C ARG A 130 6.43 -3.25 5.32
N ARG A 131 6.47 -2.29 6.23
CA ARG A 131 7.28 -2.36 7.45
C ARG A 131 6.42 -2.78 8.62
N GLY A 132 6.69 -3.95 9.18
CA GLY A 132 5.93 -4.47 10.31
C GLY A 132 6.32 -5.87 10.72
N GLY A 133 5.78 -6.27 11.87
CA GLY A 133 5.88 -7.59 12.46
C GLY A 133 4.52 -8.29 12.58
N GLY A 134 4.54 -9.51 13.10
CA GLY A 134 3.38 -10.36 13.28
C GLY A 134 2.95 -11.09 12.02
N SER A 135 1.81 -11.77 12.11
CA SER A 135 1.23 -12.55 11.01
C SER A 135 -0.29 -12.53 11.08
N SER A 136 -0.92 -12.60 9.92
CA SER A 136 -2.38 -12.69 9.78
C SER A 136 -2.75 -13.51 8.56
N GLU A 137 -3.68 -14.44 8.76
CA GLU A 137 -4.34 -15.22 7.69
C GLU A 137 -5.66 -14.57 7.22
N SER A 138 -6.02 -13.42 7.79
CA SER A 138 -7.26 -12.71 7.46
C SER A 138 -7.11 -11.86 6.19
N LEU A 139 -8.22 -11.26 5.73
CA LEU A 139 -8.21 -10.34 4.59
C LEU A 139 -7.43 -9.06 4.93
N LEU A 140 -6.77 -8.49 3.93
CA LEU A 140 -6.15 -7.18 4.02
C LEU A 140 -7.16 -6.10 3.64
N LEU A 141 -7.41 -5.17 4.55
CA LEU A 141 -8.31 -4.04 4.36
C LEU A 141 -7.54 -2.81 3.92
N VAL A 142 -8.20 -1.96 3.14
CA VAL A 142 -7.71 -0.61 2.80
C VAL A 142 -8.55 0.40 3.57
N TYR A 143 -7.88 1.25 4.34
CA TYR A 143 -8.46 2.34 5.10
C TYR A 143 -8.22 3.67 4.40
N VAL A 144 -9.22 4.55 4.46
CA VAL A 144 -9.16 5.92 3.97
C VAL A 144 -9.74 6.82 5.06
N SER A 145 -8.97 7.78 5.57
CA SER A 145 -9.41 8.69 6.66
C SER A 145 -9.96 7.96 7.89
N GLY A 146 -9.40 6.80 8.23
CA GLY A 146 -9.78 6.04 9.44
C GLY A 146 -10.97 5.10 9.26
N VAL A 147 -11.52 5.00 8.04
CA VAL A 147 -12.62 4.09 7.72
C VAL A 147 -12.17 3.10 6.66
N ALA A 148 -12.42 1.80 6.87
CA ALA A 148 -12.18 0.78 5.86
C ALA A 148 -13.12 0.98 4.67
N LEU A 149 -12.60 0.83 3.44
CA LEU A 149 -13.44 0.81 2.25
C LEU A 149 -14.46 -0.33 2.34
N THR A 150 -15.70 -0.04 1.96
CA THR A 150 -16.83 -0.99 2.03
C THR A 150 -17.27 -1.51 0.67
N SER A 151 -16.64 -1.02 -0.41
CA SER A 151 -16.88 -1.48 -1.79
C SER A 151 -16.45 -2.94 -2.02
N ASN A 152 -15.64 -3.51 -1.13
CA ASN A 152 -15.33 -4.93 -1.08
C ASN A 152 -15.18 -5.39 0.39
N ALA A 153 -15.12 -6.70 0.61
CA ALA A 153 -14.96 -7.29 1.95
C ALA A 153 -13.50 -7.27 2.47
N GLY A 154 -12.56 -6.79 1.66
CA GLY A 154 -11.12 -6.94 1.85
C GLY A 154 -10.46 -7.67 0.68
N LEU A 155 -9.13 -7.59 0.64
CA LEU A 155 -8.28 -8.21 -0.36
C LEU A 155 -7.76 -9.54 0.18
N ALA A 156 -7.74 -10.57 -0.67
CA ALA A 156 -7.29 -11.92 -0.34
C ALA A 156 -5.75 -12.02 -0.18
N ILE A 157 -5.15 -11.12 0.58
CA ILE A 157 -3.71 -11.03 0.82
C ILE A 157 -3.48 -11.28 2.31
N THR A 158 -2.77 -12.34 2.65
CA THR A 158 -2.29 -12.59 4.01
C THR A 158 -0.94 -11.93 4.23
N SER A 159 -0.58 -11.74 5.48
CA SER A 159 0.67 -11.07 5.86
C SER A 159 1.48 -11.97 6.78
N ASN A 160 2.77 -12.09 6.54
CA ASN A 160 3.68 -12.82 7.41
C ASN A 160 4.91 -11.96 7.74
N SER A 161 5.63 -12.28 8.81
CA SER A 161 6.85 -11.55 9.16
C SER A 161 7.80 -12.42 9.98
N PRO A 162 9.13 -12.30 9.78
CA PRO A 162 10.12 -12.90 10.68
C PRO A 162 10.12 -12.33 12.11
N ASP A 163 9.53 -11.16 12.33
CA ASP A 163 9.23 -10.60 13.66
C ASP A 163 7.93 -11.26 14.15
N LEU A 164 8.04 -12.45 14.72
CA LEU A 164 6.91 -13.34 15.00
C LEU A 164 6.04 -12.87 16.16
N ASN A 165 6.62 -12.14 17.11
CA ASN A 165 5.87 -11.57 18.23
C ASN A 165 5.28 -10.18 17.93
N GLY A 166 5.67 -9.56 16.81
CA GLY A 166 5.19 -8.26 16.38
C GLY A 166 5.70 -7.11 17.23
N ASP A 167 6.86 -7.24 17.87
CA ASP A 167 7.42 -6.19 18.73
C ASP A 167 8.20 -5.10 17.97
N GLY A 168 8.29 -5.25 16.64
CA GLY A 168 8.98 -4.34 15.74
C GLY A 168 10.47 -4.63 15.59
N THR A 169 11.00 -5.72 16.16
CA THR A 169 12.42 -6.09 16.07
C THR A 169 12.62 -7.60 15.95
N VAL A 170 13.23 -8.04 14.84
CA VAL A 170 13.61 -9.45 14.66
C VAL A 170 14.83 -9.79 15.53
N ASN A 171 14.63 -10.58 16.59
CA ASN A 171 15.65 -10.89 17.57
C ASN A 171 15.56 -12.34 18.09
N LEU A 172 16.24 -12.63 19.21
CA LEU A 172 16.28 -13.99 19.77
C LEU A 172 14.91 -14.49 20.24
N VAL A 173 14.01 -13.58 20.61
CA VAL A 173 12.63 -13.92 20.98
C VAL A 173 11.92 -14.58 19.79
N ASP A 174 12.08 -14.04 18.58
CA ASP A 174 11.50 -14.62 17.37
C ASP A 174 12.10 -15.98 17.03
N VAL A 175 13.41 -16.15 17.21
CA VAL A 175 14.05 -17.47 17.02
C VAL A 175 13.50 -18.51 17.97
N VAL A 176 13.26 -18.15 19.24
CA VAL A 176 12.65 -19.07 20.22
C VAL A 176 11.20 -19.37 19.84
N THR A 177 10.44 -18.37 19.40
CA THR A 177 9.06 -18.55 18.92
C THR A 177 9.03 -19.49 17.70
N PHE A 178 9.87 -19.24 16.70
CA PHE A 178 10.02 -20.09 15.52
C PHE A 178 10.39 -21.53 15.89
N ALA A 179 11.36 -21.71 16.79
CA ALA A 179 11.81 -23.02 17.25
C ALA A 179 10.68 -23.82 17.93
N GLY A 180 9.70 -23.14 18.55
CA GLY A 180 8.49 -23.76 19.10
C GLY A 180 7.58 -24.38 18.03
N HIS A 181 7.64 -23.89 16.80
CA HIS A 181 6.88 -24.41 15.65
C HIS A 181 7.69 -25.39 14.79
N TYR A 182 9.02 -25.30 14.83
CA TYR A 182 9.90 -26.11 13.99
C TYR A 182 9.77 -27.62 14.26
N GLY A 183 9.36 -28.38 13.25
CA GLY A 183 9.09 -29.81 13.38
C GLY A 183 7.80 -30.16 14.16
N GLY A 184 6.97 -29.16 14.47
CA GLY A 184 5.67 -29.30 15.14
C GLY A 184 4.48 -29.32 14.18
N THR A 185 3.29 -29.02 14.71
CA THR A 185 2.09 -28.77 13.90
C THR A 185 2.30 -27.51 13.06
N TYR A 186 1.80 -27.53 11.81
CA TYR A 186 1.84 -26.36 10.94
C TYR A 186 1.27 -25.11 11.62
N ALA A 187 1.99 -24.01 11.44
CA ALA A 187 1.63 -22.68 11.90
C ALA A 187 2.07 -21.68 10.83
N TYR A 188 1.11 -20.96 10.24
CA TYR A 188 1.38 -20.01 9.16
C TYR A 188 2.44 -18.96 9.53
N ALA A 189 2.41 -18.47 10.78
CA ALA A 189 3.40 -17.51 11.29
C ALA A 189 4.86 -17.98 11.09
N ALA A 190 5.12 -19.28 11.17
CA ALA A 190 6.46 -19.84 11.03
C ALA A 190 6.79 -20.36 9.62
N ASP A 191 5.83 -20.37 8.69
CA ASP A 191 6.05 -20.71 7.28
C ASP A 191 6.35 -19.42 6.49
N LEU A 192 7.61 -18.97 6.58
CA LEU A 192 8.07 -17.70 6.02
C LEU A 192 8.20 -17.77 4.49
N HIS A 193 8.21 -18.97 3.90
CA HIS A 193 8.16 -19.19 2.45
C HIS A 193 6.74 -19.35 1.88
N TYR A 194 5.75 -19.57 2.74
CA TYR A 194 4.38 -19.92 2.37
C TYR A 194 4.29 -21.20 1.50
N ASP A 195 5.16 -22.16 1.79
CA ASP A 195 5.26 -23.44 1.08
C ASP A 195 4.53 -24.61 1.77
N GLN A 196 3.78 -24.30 2.82
CA GLN A 196 3.06 -25.21 3.70
C GLN A 196 3.99 -26.17 4.48
N GLN A 197 5.27 -25.83 4.59
CA GLN A 197 6.26 -26.57 5.36
C GLN A 197 7.02 -25.60 6.26
N ILE A 198 7.34 -26.03 7.47
CA ILE A 198 8.23 -25.28 8.36
C ILE A 198 9.54 -26.05 8.40
N ASN A 199 10.53 -25.56 7.67
CA ASN A 199 11.79 -26.26 7.43
C ASN A 199 12.99 -25.30 7.41
N LEU A 200 14.16 -25.78 6.96
CA LEU A 200 15.39 -24.99 6.94
C LEU A 200 15.34 -23.79 6.00
N ALA A 201 14.48 -23.78 4.99
CA ALA A 201 14.28 -22.63 4.12
C ALA A 201 13.71 -21.44 4.93
N ASP A 202 12.75 -21.68 5.82
CA ASP A 202 12.19 -20.63 6.69
C ASP A 202 13.23 -20.10 7.67
N VAL A 203 14.12 -20.98 8.18
CA VAL A 203 15.26 -20.56 9.01
C VAL A 203 16.16 -19.58 8.26
N VAL A 204 16.38 -19.79 6.96
CA VAL A 204 17.19 -18.88 6.13
C VAL A 204 16.48 -17.53 5.98
N ARG A 205 15.16 -17.50 5.75
CA ARG A 205 14.38 -16.25 5.72
C ARG A 205 14.42 -15.51 7.04
N LEU A 206 14.26 -16.21 8.16
CA LEU A 206 14.39 -15.62 9.50
C LEU A 206 15.79 -15.04 9.73
N ALA A 207 16.84 -15.78 9.36
CA ALA A 207 18.22 -15.34 9.50
C ALA A 207 18.56 -14.12 8.63
N HIS A 208 17.96 -14.02 7.43
CA HIS A 208 18.12 -12.85 6.55
C HIS A 208 17.59 -11.56 7.19
N ALA A 209 16.52 -11.65 7.98
CA ALA A 209 15.91 -10.52 8.66
C ALA A 209 16.50 -10.25 10.06
N TRP A 210 17.51 -11.01 10.50
CA TRP A 210 18.05 -10.90 11.85
C TRP A 210 18.55 -9.49 12.17
N GLY A 211 18.02 -8.91 13.25
CA GLY A 211 18.36 -7.56 13.69
C GLY A 211 17.62 -6.45 12.92
N ALA A 212 16.72 -6.79 12.00
CA ALA A 212 15.82 -5.81 11.40
C ALA A 212 14.92 -5.21 12.48
N SER A 213 14.77 -3.88 12.47
CA SER A 213 13.93 -3.16 13.41
C SER A 213 13.16 -2.05 12.73
N CYS A 214 12.02 -1.66 13.30
CA CYS A 214 11.31 -0.46 12.86
C CYS A 214 12.24 0.77 12.94
N PRO A 215 12.14 1.73 11.99
CA PRO A 215 12.90 2.98 12.01
C PRO A 215 12.60 3.91 13.19
#